data_AF-A0A223S268-F1
#
_entry.id   AF-A0A223S268-F1
#
_cell.length_a   1.000
_cell.length_b   1.000
_cell.length_c   1.000
_cell.angle_alpha   90.00
_cell.angle_beta   90.00
_cell.angle_gamma   90.00
#
_symmetry.space_group_name_H-M   'P 1'
#
loop_
_entity.id
_entity.type
_entity.pdbx_description
1 polymer ?
#
loop_
_entity_poly.entity_id
_entity_poly.type
_entity_poly.pdbx_seq_one_letter_code
_entity_poly.pdbx_strand_id
1 'polypeptide(L)'
;MTIHPAVDIATDQTLLVYQDRPVVPFSSWLADALATFAKERRGLQVVTPTESRITFPLRTLLSRPQARWVVEEPDGSGGHYDGLSGLPLVWDESSGYVPKETPNDPRPDARAADGTTASTPAPTFLDQSAVLGSHLIIDVTVVHPATDALVLGAAAEALTRTFTGTPPGGWGTSEPALSSWDRTALTDMCRHRAPQQTWLTFVGPGGDARPSIGTQRVSRVVSGVKEKITFAVAYAEDEEPALHRLEDIVQDLASQGTLQTLTAHRLPGRPDLTYEPHVPSVPTPVGLALGPEPAAETGLDHVLESPAQGHLLGPRAQPAVWFPLGDGNTPEGWLRFVSLMNHLAPSGARTT
;
A
#
# COMPACT_ATOMS: atom_id res chain seq x y z
N MET A 1 -34.46 -1.56 -2.42
CA MET A 1 -33.09 -1.62 -2.95
C MET A 1 -32.48 -2.88 -2.36
N THR A 2 -32.14 -3.87 -3.20
CA THR A 2 -31.59 -5.14 -2.70
C THR A 2 -30.14 -4.90 -2.31
N ILE A 3 -29.81 -5.09 -1.03
CA ILE A 3 -28.43 -5.02 -0.55
C ILE A 3 -27.66 -6.16 -1.21
N HIS A 4 -26.45 -5.88 -1.70
CA HIS A 4 -25.58 -6.90 -2.30
C HIS A 4 -25.35 -8.02 -1.27
N PRO A 5 -25.36 -9.31 -1.65
CA PRO A 5 -25.37 -10.41 -0.68
C PRO A 5 -24.09 -10.52 0.16
N ALA A 6 -23.01 -9.84 -0.25
CA ALA A 6 -21.78 -9.71 0.55
C ALA A 6 -21.84 -8.60 1.62
N VAL A 7 -22.90 -7.79 1.66
CA VAL A 7 -23.00 -6.60 2.51
C VAL A 7 -24.02 -6.87 3.61
N ASP A 8 -23.58 -6.76 4.86
CA ASP A 8 -24.40 -6.97 6.04
C ASP A 8 -25.20 -5.71 6.40
N ILE A 9 -24.55 -4.54 6.32
CA ILE A 9 -25.16 -3.24 6.57
C ILE A 9 -24.75 -2.27 5.47
N ALA A 10 -25.70 -1.52 4.94
CA ALA A 10 -25.44 -0.41 4.03
C ALA A 10 -25.99 0.88 4.64
N THR A 11 -25.08 1.78 5.05
CA THR A 11 -25.41 3.14 5.49
C THR A 11 -25.29 4.09 4.30
N ASP A 12 -25.75 5.33 4.45
CA ASP A 12 -25.68 6.34 3.39
C ASP A 12 -24.27 6.53 2.81
N GLN A 13 -23.23 6.35 3.64
CA GLN A 13 -21.85 6.58 3.25
C GLN A 13 -20.97 5.33 3.21
N THR A 14 -21.37 4.20 3.79
CA THR A 14 -20.51 3.01 3.86
C THR A 14 -21.25 1.70 3.64
N LEU A 15 -20.50 0.73 3.13
CA LEU A 15 -20.88 -0.67 3.09
C LEU A 15 -20.08 -1.38 4.17
N LEU A 16 -20.78 -2.13 5.00
CA LEU A 16 -20.18 -2.90 6.06
C LEU A 16 -20.29 -4.39 5.76
N VAL A 17 -19.18 -5.07 5.92
CA VAL A 17 -19.06 -6.52 5.69
C VAL A 17 -18.42 -7.16 6.92
N TYR A 18 -19.12 -8.09 7.54
CA TYR A 18 -18.63 -8.92 8.62
C TYR A 18 -17.86 -10.12 8.07
N GLN A 19 -16.67 -10.37 8.61
CA GLN A 19 -15.77 -11.45 8.19
C GLN A 19 -15.19 -12.16 9.41
N ASP A 20 -15.88 -13.19 9.87
CA ASP A 20 -15.38 -14.10 10.90
C ASP A 20 -14.63 -15.27 10.24
N ARG A 21 -13.30 -15.11 10.12
CA ARG A 21 -12.39 -16.16 9.64
C ARG A 21 -10.94 -15.84 10.00
N PRO A 22 -10.10 -16.87 10.20
CA PRO A 22 -8.70 -16.67 10.61
C PRO A 22 -7.86 -15.79 9.68
N VAL A 23 -8.16 -15.83 8.36
CA VAL A 23 -7.51 -14.98 7.36
C VAL A 23 -8.58 -14.44 6.40
N VAL A 24 -8.71 -13.12 6.35
CA VAL A 24 -9.66 -12.39 5.51
C VAL A 24 -8.92 -11.88 4.25
N PRO A 25 -9.22 -12.45 3.07
CA PRO A 25 -8.65 -11.99 1.81
C PRO A 25 -9.47 -10.87 1.18
N PHE A 26 -8.91 -10.16 0.20
CA PHE A 26 -9.71 -9.36 -0.71
C PHE A 26 -10.46 -10.28 -1.69
N SER A 27 -11.54 -10.88 -1.22
CA SER A 27 -12.30 -11.90 -1.95
C SER A 27 -13.05 -11.34 -3.17
N SER A 28 -13.46 -12.24 -4.08
CA SER A 28 -14.31 -11.89 -5.22
C SER A 28 -15.64 -11.25 -4.80
N TRP A 29 -16.18 -11.64 -3.65
CA TRP A 29 -17.42 -11.07 -3.09
C TRP A 29 -17.23 -9.62 -2.63
N LEU A 30 -16.09 -9.31 -1.99
CA LEU A 30 -15.74 -7.93 -1.64
C LEU A 30 -15.47 -7.09 -2.90
N ALA A 31 -14.80 -7.67 -3.90
CA ALA A 31 -14.56 -7.01 -5.17
C ALA A 31 -15.86 -6.68 -5.92
N ASP A 32 -16.81 -7.61 -5.95
CA ASP A 32 -18.12 -7.44 -6.60
C ASP A 32 -19.00 -6.42 -5.87
N ALA A 33 -19.00 -6.44 -4.53
CA ALA A 33 -19.68 -5.43 -3.73
C ALA A 33 -19.16 -4.02 -4.03
N LEU A 34 -17.82 -3.83 -4.00
CA LEU A 34 -17.20 -2.55 -4.34
C LEU A 34 -17.53 -2.10 -5.77
N ALA A 35 -17.54 -3.03 -6.73
CA ALA A 35 -17.87 -2.71 -8.11
C ALA A 35 -19.34 -2.29 -8.27
N THR A 36 -20.26 -2.98 -7.58
CA THR A 36 -21.70 -2.71 -7.60
C THR A 36 -22.01 -1.30 -7.11
N PHE A 37 -21.35 -0.87 -6.04
CA PHE A 37 -21.59 0.43 -5.40
C PHE A 37 -20.59 1.53 -5.77
N ALA A 38 -19.70 1.28 -6.74
CA ALA A 38 -18.65 2.23 -7.14
C ALA A 38 -19.21 3.61 -7.56
N LYS A 39 -20.43 3.65 -8.12
CA LYS A 39 -21.10 4.90 -8.53
C LYS A 39 -21.64 5.71 -7.35
N GLU A 40 -21.96 5.05 -6.25
CA GLU A 40 -22.54 5.67 -5.05
C GLU A 40 -21.48 6.32 -4.17
N ARG A 41 -20.19 6.09 -4.46
CA ARG A 41 -19.04 6.62 -3.70
C ARG A 41 -19.12 6.31 -2.20
N ARG A 42 -19.77 5.21 -1.84
CA ARG A 42 -19.76 4.67 -0.48
C ARG A 42 -18.39 4.08 -0.17
N GLY A 43 -17.93 4.28 1.06
CA GLY A 43 -16.77 3.63 1.61
C GLY A 43 -17.00 2.15 1.95
N LEU A 44 -15.92 1.44 2.30
CA LEU A 44 -15.97 0.04 2.71
C LEU A 44 -15.45 -0.12 4.13
N GLN A 45 -16.22 -0.79 4.98
CA GLN A 45 -15.79 -1.22 6.30
C GLN A 45 -15.82 -2.73 6.37
N VAL A 46 -14.70 -3.33 6.76
CA VAL A 46 -14.60 -4.77 7.01
C VAL A 46 -14.48 -4.97 8.51
N VAL A 47 -15.47 -5.64 9.10
CA VAL A 47 -15.51 -5.96 10.53
C VAL A 47 -14.98 -7.37 10.74
N THR A 48 -14.06 -7.53 11.68
CA THR A 48 -13.48 -8.83 12.02
C THR A 48 -13.35 -9.00 13.54
N PRO A 49 -13.38 -10.24 14.07
CA PRO A 49 -12.85 -10.54 15.40
C PRO A 49 -11.35 -10.19 15.51
N THR A 50 -10.86 -9.98 16.73
CA THR A 50 -9.45 -9.65 17.02
C THR A 50 -8.47 -10.75 16.58
N GLU A 51 -8.91 -12.00 16.54
CA GLU A 51 -8.10 -13.17 16.13
C GLU A 51 -7.94 -13.28 14.61
N SER A 52 -8.71 -12.50 13.84
CA SER A 52 -8.66 -12.50 12.38
C SER A 52 -7.46 -11.71 11.88
N ARG A 53 -6.86 -12.21 10.81
CA ARG A 53 -5.79 -11.50 10.08
C ARG A 53 -6.27 -11.07 8.71
N ILE A 54 -5.75 -9.97 8.19
CA ILE A 54 -6.00 -9.55 6.82
C ILE A 54 -4.80 -9.83 5.93
N THR A 55 -5.08 -10.21 4.70
CA THR A 55 -4.06 -10.32 3.63
C THR A 55 -3.50 -8.95 3.23
N PHE A 56 -2.33 -8.93 2.60
CA PHE A 56 -1.74 -7.71 2.07
C PHE A 56 -2.65 -6.98 1.06
N PRO A 57 -3.29 -7.62 0.06
CA PRO A 57 -4.14 -6.92 -0.89
C PRO A 57 -5.33 -6.25 -0.20
N LEU A 58 -5.97 -6.93 0.76
CA LEU A 58 -7.02 -6.30 1.58
C LEU A 58 -6.49 -5.13 2.40
N ARG A 59 -5.32 -5.27 3.04
CA ARG A 59 -4.67 -4.16 3.76
C ARG A 59 -4.46 -2.93 2.88
N THR A 60 -3.97 -3.09 1.64
CA THR A 60 -3.77 -1.95 0.72
C THR A 60 -5.06 -1.24 0.30
N LEU A 61 -6.18 -1.95 0.38
CA LEU A 61 -7.50 -1.40 0.15
C LEU A 61 -8.00 -0.65 1.39
N LEU A 62 -7.88 -1.28 2.57
CA LEU A 62 -8.34 -0.74 3.85
C LEU A 62 -7.50 0.44 4.36
N SER A 63 -6.28 0.63 3.85
CA SER A 63 -5.45 1.81 4.13
C SER A 63 -5.88 3.07 3.37
N ARG A 64 -6.96 3.03 2.58
CA ARG A 64 -7.47 4.19 1.84
C ARG A 64 -8.41 5.02 2.70
N PRO A 65 -8.52 6.34 2.49
CA PRO A 65 -9.34 7.21 3.33
C PRO A 65 -10.83 6.83 3.46
N GLN A 66 -11.41 6.19 2.44
CA GLN A 66 -12.82 5.75 2.43
C GLN A 66 -12.99 4.28 2.80
N ALA A 67 -11.94 3.64 3.33
CA ALA A 67 -11.99 2.25 3.75
C ALA A 67 -11.54 2.13 5.20
N ARG A 68 -12.03 1.10 5.90
CA ARG A 68 -11.70 0.88 7.31
C ARG A 68 -11.64 -0.60 7.64
N TRP A 69 -10.63 -0.99 8.40
CA TRP A 69 -10.62 -2.25 9.12
C TRP A 69 -11.17 -2.01 10.53
N VAL A 70 -12.33 -2.57 10.82
CA VAL A 70 -12.99 -2.51 12.12
C VAL A 70 -12.74 -3.82 12.83
N VAL A 71 -12.29 -3.76 14.08
CA VAL A 71 -11.97 -4.94 14.88
C VAL A 71 -12.84 -4.93 16.11
N GLU A 72 -13.48 -6.05 16.39
CA GLU A 72 -14.31 -6.25 17.59
C GLU A 72 -13.41 -6.55 18.80
N GLU A 73 -13.63 -5.83 19.90
CA GLU A 73 -12.95 -6.09 21.17
C GLU A 73 -13.36 -7.46 21.73
N PRO A 74 -12.39 -8.30 22.17
CA PRO A 74 -12.66 -9.67 22.61
C PRO A 74 -13.26 -9.74 24.02
N ASP A 75 -13.33 -8.62 24.74
CA ASP A 75 -13.75 -8.52 26.15
C ASP A 75 -15.28 -8.57 26.37
N GLY A 76 -16.06 -8.66 25.29
CA GLY A 76 -17.52 -8.67 25.33
C GLY A 76 -18.16 -7.32 25.65
N SER A 77 -17.40 -6.22 25.64
CA SER A 77 -17.91 -4.86 25.83
C SER A 77 -18.75 -4.35 24.66
N GLY A 78 -18.66 -4.99 23.50
CA GLY A 78 -19.16 -4.46 22.23
C GLY A 78 -18.33 -3.28 21.69
N GLY A 79 -17.13 -3.06 22.26
CA GLY A 79 -16.17 -2.09 21.77
C GLY A 79 -15.59 -2.47 20.42
N HIS A 80 -15.17 -1.47 19.66
CA HIS A 80 -14.51 -1.65 18.37
C HIS A 80 -13.33 -0.71 18.26
N TYR A 81 -12.32 -1.10 17.48
CA TYR A 81 -11.19 -0.24 17.15
C TYR A 81 -10.75 -0.41 15.69
N ASP A 82 -9.98 0.55 15.21
CA ASP A 82 -9.42 0.50 13.86
C ASP A 82 -8.19 -0.43 13.82
N GLY A 83 -8.25 -1.50 13.03
CA GLY A 83 -7.19 -2.51 13.02
C GLY A 83 -5.84 -2.05 12.44
N LEU A 84 -5.78 -0.87 11.79
CA LEU A 84 -4.52 -0.32 11.27
C LEU A 84 -3.89 0.73 12.21
N SER A 85 -4.71 1.45 12.96
CA SER A 85 -4.27 2.59 13.79
C SER A 85 -4.51 2.41 15.29
N GLY A 86 -5.33 1.44 15.68
CA GLY A 86 -5.74 1.20 17.07
C GLY A 86 -6.75 2.21 17.61
N LEU A 87 -7.19 3.17 16.80
CA LEU A 87 -8.12 4.21 17.25
C LEU A 87 -9.47 3.58 17.64
N PRO A 88 -10.01 3.87 18.84
CA PRO A 88 -11.34 3.41 19.22
C PRO A 88 -12.41 3.92 18.25
N LEU A 89 -13.38 3.07 17.93
CA LEU A 89 -14.46 3.35 16.99
C LEU A 89 -15.81 3.36 17.70
N VAL A 90 -16.72 4.18 17.17
CA VAL A 90 -18.13 4.24 17.58
C VAL A 90 -19.04 4.15 16.36
N TRP A 91 -20.26 3.64 16.55
CA TRP A 91 -21.26 3.58 15.49
C TRP A 91 -21.86 4.96 15.21
N ASP A 92 -21.92 5.32 13.93
CA ASP A 92 -22.68 6.43 13.38
C ASP A 92 -23.67 5.88 12.34
N GLU A 93 -24.93 6.32 12.41
CA GLU A 93 -25.99 5.80 11.54
C GLU A 93 -25.76 6.08 10.05
N SER A 94 -25.05 7.17 9.71
CA SER A 94 -24.81 7.57 8.33
C SER A 94 -23.50 6.99 7.77
N SER A 95 -22.50 6.81 8.63
CA SER A 95 -21.11 6.52 8.24
C SER A 95 -20.63 5.13 8.69
N GLY A 96 -21.41 4.42 9.49
CA GLY A 96 -20.96 3.19 10.16
C GLY A 96 -19.95 3.49 11.26
N TYR A 97 -18.88 2.70 11.37
CA TYR A 97 -17.86 2.92 12.40
C TYR A 97 -16.95 4.11 12.06
N VAL A 98 -16.89 5.07 12.96
CA VAL A 98 -16.03 6.26 12.86
C VAL A 98 -15.13 6.38 14.09
N PRO A 99 -13.95 7.04 13.98
CA PRO A 99 -13.10 7.29 15.13
C PRO A 99 -13.87 8.02 16.21
N LYS A 100 -13.76 7.54 17.45
CA LYS A 100 -14.35 8.19 18.60
C LYS A 100 -13.68 9.54 18.83
N GLU A 101 -14.33 10.62 18.39
CA GLU A 101 -13.91 11.95 18.80
C GLU A 101 -14.04 12.06 20.33
N THR A 102 -12.97 12.45 21.01
CA THR A 102 -13.00 12.75 22.44
C THR A 102 -12.97 14.26 22.63
N PRO A 103 -14.10 14.91 22.95
CA PRO A 103 -14.08 16.27 23.46
C PRO A 103 -13.44 16.24 24.86
N ASN A 104 -12.27 16.86 25.04
CA ASN A 104 -11.53 16.97 26.30
C ASN A 104 -11.10 15.63 26.94
N ASP A 105 -9.95 15.07 26.53
CA ASP A 105 -9.18 14.17 27.39
C ASP A 105 -8.08 14.98 28.12
N PRO A 106 -8.15 15.14 29.46
CA PRO A 106 -7.17 15.91 30.22
C PRO A 106 -5.92 15.07 30.48
N ARG A 107 -5.07 14.92 29.46
CA ARG A 107 -3.64 14.63 29.68
C ARG A 107 -2.83 15.90 29.43
N PRO A 108 -1.99 16.33 30.37
CA PRO A 108 -0.99 17.34 30.07
C PRO A 108 0.03 16.71 29.09
N ASP A 109 0.47 17.49 28.11
CA ASP A 109 1.74 17.29 27.38
C ASP A 109 1.72 16.49 26.06
N ALA A 110 0.71 16.68 25.20
CA ALA A 110 0.89 16.48 23.74
C ALA A 110 -0.18 17.23 22.94
N ARG A 111 -0.11 18.56 22.92
CA ARG A 111 -0.92 19.36 21.97
C ARG A 111 -0.31 19.26 20.58
N ALA A 112 -0.99 18.56 19.68
CA ALA A 112 -0.84 18.80 18.24
C ALA A 112 -1.29 20.23 17.93
N ALA A 113 -0.69 20.85 16.91
CA ALA A 113 -0.84 22.27 16.57
C ALA A 113 -2.25 22.69 16.09
N ASP A 114 -3.24 21.80 16.08
CA ASP A 114 -4.62 22.03 15.64
C ASP A 114 -5.68 21.90 16.76
N GLY A 115 -5.28 21.62 18.00
CA GLY A 115 -6.20 21.55 19.14
C GLY A 115 -7.02 20.27 19.24
N THR A 116 -6.74 19.24 18.44
CA THR A 116 -7.32 17.89 18.63
C THR A 116 -6.43 17.05 19.54
N THR A 117 -6.97 16.54 20.65
CA THR A 117 -6.28 15.55 21.48
C THR A 117 -6.41 14.19 20.82
N ALA A 118 -5.28 13.53 20.52
CA ALA A 118 -5.29 12.21 19.92
C ALA A 118 -5.91 11.18 20.89
N SER A 119 -6.92 10.45 20.45
CA SER A 119 -7.52 9.37 21.24
C SER A 119 -6.47 8.30 21.56
N THR A 120 -6.46 7.80 22.80
CA THR A 120 -5.56 6.70 23.20
C THR A 120 -5.94 5.43 22.43
N PRO A 121 -4.97 4.72 21.81
CA PRO A 121 -5.24 3.44 21.14
C PRO A 121 -5.86 2.41 22.08
N ALA A 122 -6.66 1.50 21.52
CA ALA A 122 -7.23 0.37 22.25
C ALA A 122 -6.15 -0.48 22.94
N PRO A 123 -6.32 -0.91 24.20
CA PRO A 123 -5.34 -1.74 24.89
C PRO A 123 -5.04 -3.04 24.16
N THR A 124 -6.06 -3.69 23.59
CA THR A 124 -5.93 -4.92 22.80
C THR A 124 -5.00 -4.71 21.60
N PHE A 125 -5.09 -3.55 20.92
CA PHE A 125 -4.19 -3.21 19.82
C PHE A 125 -2.72 -3.11 20.25
N LEU A 126 -2.42 -2.77 21.50
CA LEU A 126 -1.05 -2.65 22.00
C LEU A 126 -0.43 -3.99 22.43
N ASP A 127 -1.23 -5.06 22.51
CA ASP A 127 -0.77 -6.38 22.90
C ASP A 127 -0.04 -7.06 21.72
N GLN A 128 1.29 -6.99 21.70
CA GLN A 128 2.10 -7.67 20.68
C GLN A 128 2.50 -9.07 21.17
N SER A 129 2.05 -10.11 20.45
CA SER A 129 2.32 -11.51 20.84
C SER A 129 3.13 -12.33 19.82
N ALA A 130 3.66 -11.73 18.74
CA ALA A 130 4.33 -12.48 17.68
C ALA A 130 5.84 -12.20 17.54
N VAL A 131 6.61 -13.26 17.32
CA VAL A 131 7.95 -13.16 16.71
C VAL A 131 7.76 -12.73 15.26
N LEU A 132 8.25 -11.56 14.92
CA LEU A 132 8.12 -10.97 13.59
C LEU A 132 9.44 -11.10 12.83
N GLY A 133 9.34 -11.47 11.55
CA GLY A 133 10.40 -11.21 10.59
C GLY A 133 10.28 -9.78 10.07
N SER A 134 10.59 -9.58 8.79
CA SER A 134 10.40 -8.27 8.16
C SER A 134 9.78 -8.36 6.77
N HIS A 135 9.04 -7.34 6.39
CA HIS A 135 8.53 -7.13 5.05
C HIS A 135 9.31 -5.99 4.41
N LEU A 136 9.76 -6.19 3.18
CA LEU A 136 10.13 -5.10 2.30
C LEU A 136 8.91 -4.74 1.46
N ILE A 137 8.37 -3.54 1.66
CA ILE A 137 7.23 -3.00 0.93
C ILE A 137 7.76 -2.00 -0.09
N ILE A 138 7.38 -2.16 -1.36
CA ILE A 138 7.82 -1.34 -2.47
C ILE A 138 6.59 -0.81 -3.20
N ASP A 139 6.44 0.50 -3.23
CA ASP A 139 5.47 1.19 -4.07
C ASP A 139 6.18 1.71 -5.32
N VAL A 140 5.72 1.30 -6.50
CA VAL A 140 6.27 1.73 -7.79
C VAL A 140 5.16 2.34 -8.62
N THR A 141 5.41 3.50 -9.19
CA THR A 141 4.56 4.07 -10.23
C THR A 141 5.35 4.14 -11.53
N VAL A 142 4.79 3.55 -12.58
CA VAL A 142 5.31 3.62 -13.95
C VAL A 142 4.26 4.16 -14.89
N VAL A 143 4.69 4.89 -15.91
CA VAL A 143 3.84 5.44 -16.97
C VAL A 143 4.38 4.97 -18.32
N HIS A 144 3.51 4.34 -19.11
CA HIS A 144 3.83 3.81 -20.42
C HIS A 144 3.16 4.63 -21.51
N PRO A 145 3.82 4.82 -22.67
CA PRO A 145 3.14 5.26 -23.88
C PRO A 145 1.97 4.35 -24.21
N ALA A 146 0.80 4.93 -24.53
CA ALA A 146 -0.39 4.17 -24.89
C ALA A 146 -0.32 3.72 -26.35
N THR A 147 0.39 2.62 -26.62
CA THR A 147 0.54 2.03 -27.95
C THR A 147 -0.16 0.67 -28.04
N ASP A 148 -0.50 0.24 -29.26
CA ASP A 148 -1.11 -1.09 -29.48
C ASP A 148 -0.16 -2.24 -29.10
N ALA A 149 1.14 -1.98 -29.08
CA ALA A 149 2.17 -2.95 -28.67
C ALA A 149 2.42 -2.99 -27.15
N LEU A 150 1.75 -2.13 -26.36
CA LEU A 150 1.97 -2.08 -24.91
C LEU A 150 1.55 -3.39 -24.22
N VAL A 151 2.49 -4.01 -23.51
CA VAL A 151 2.26 -5.18 -22.64
C VAL A 151 2.63 -4.82 -21.20
N LEU A 152 1.63 -4.80 -20.32
CA LEU A 152 1.73 -4.40 -18.91
C LEU A 152 2.37 -5.49 -18.04
N GLY A 153 2.66 -5.15 -16.78
CA GLY A 153 3.12 -6.12 -15.77
C GLY A 153 4.63 -6.39 -15.76
N ALA A 154 5.42 -5.71 -16.59
CA ALA A 154 6.88 -5.84 -16.59
C ALA A 154 7.50 -5.44 -15.24
N ALA A 155 7.00 -4.36 -14.62
CA ALA A 155 7.48 -3.91 -13.33
C ALA A 155 7.17 -4.90 -12.19
N ALA A 156 5.99 -5.55 -12.22
CA ALA A 156 5.65 -6.61 -11.27
C ALA A 156 6.54 -7.85 -11.43
N GLU A 157 6.88 -8.22 -12.67
CA GLU A 157 7.88 -9.26 -12.93
C GLU A 157 9.26 -8.89 -12.43
N ALA A 158 9.72 -7.66 -12.68
CA ALA A 158 11.03 -7.19 -12.24
C ALA A 158 11.16 -7.25 -10.71
N LEU A 159 10.16 -6.77 -9.97
CA LEU A 159 10.11 -6.84 -8.51
C LEU A 159 10.17 -8.30 -8.02
N THR A 160 9.29 -9.15 -8.54
CA THR A 160 9.18 -10.54 -8.08
C THR A 160 10.43 -11.33 -8.42
N ARG A 161 10.98 -11.21 -9.65
CA ARG A 161 12.23 -11.87 -10.04
C ARG A 161 13.40 -11.41 -9.19
N THR A 162 13.49 -10.12 -8.88
CA THR A 162 14.59 -9.57 -8.10
C THR A 162 14.63 -10.11 -6.69
N PHE A 163 13.48 -10.24 -6.02
CA PHE A 163 13.41 -10.63 -4.61
C PHE A 163 13.04 -12.10 -4.36
N THR A 164 12.58 -12.83 -5.37
CA THR A 164 12.21 -14.26 -5.25
C THR A 164 12.92 -15.17 -6.25
N GLY A 165 13.63 -14.61 -7.24
CA GLY A 165 14.32 -15.36 -8.29
C GLY A 165 13.45 -15.74 -9.50
N THR A 166 12.13 -15.59 -9.40
CA THR A 166 11.16 -16.03 -10.42
C THR A 166 10.06 -14.99 -10.63
N PRO A 167 9.34 -14.98 -11.78
CA PRO A 167 8.18 -14.11 -11.96
C PRO A 167 7.04 -14.51 -11.00
N PRO A 168 5.97 -13.70 -10.90
CA PRO A 168 4.77 -14.10 -10.17
C PRO A 168 4.23 -15.45 -10.64
N GLY A 169 3.61 -16.20 -9.73
CA GLY A 169 2.98 -17.47 -10.04
C GLY A 169 1.55 -17.29 -10.58
N GLY A 170 0.84 -16.27 -10.08
CA GLY A 170 -0.54 -16.03 -10.46
C GLY A 170 -1.00 -14.59 -10.26
N TRP A 171 -2.17 -14.28 -10.84
CA TRP A 171 -2.85 -12.99 -10.73
C TRP A 171 -4.37 -13.15 -10.70
N GLY A 172 -5.06 -12.08 -10.31
CA GLY A 172 -6.52 -12.02 -10.30
C GLY A 172 -7.04 -10.62 -10.03
N THR A 173 -8.34 -10.41 -10.20
CA THR A 173 -9.05 -9.19 -9.76
C THR A 173 -9.42 -9.22 -8.28
N SER A 174 -9.19 -10.36 -7.63
CA SER A 174 -9.43 -10.64 -6.22
C SER A 174 -8.55 -11.83 -5.81
N GLU A 175 -8.51 -12.10 -4.53
CA GLU A 175 -7.91 -13.31 -3.96
C GLU A 175 -8.96 -14.44 -3.85
N PRO A 176 -8.55 -15.71 -4.03
CA PRO A 176 -7.21 -16.15 -4.46
C PRO A 176 -6.90 -15.76 -5.92
N ALA A 177 -5.62 -15.57 -6.22
CA ALA A 177 -5.14 -15.27 -7.57
C ALA A 177 -5.17 -16.55 -8.44
N LEU A 178 -6.35 -16.86 -9.00
CA LEU A 178 -6.62 -18.12 -9.70
C LEU A 178 -6.02 -18.23 -11.11
N SER A 179 -5.66 -17.12 -11.75
CA SER A 179 -5.06 -17.13 -13.09
C SER A 179 -3.56 -17.33 -12.98
N SER A 180 -2.98 -18.18 -13.83
CA SER A 180 -1.51 -18.25 -13.99
C SER A 180 -0.98 -16.90 -14.49
N TRP A 181 0.23 -16.53 -14.07
CA TRP A 181 0.87 -15.30 -14.53
C TRP A 181 1.01 -15.26 -16.05
N ASP A 182 0.26 -14.34 -16.67
CA ASP A 182 0.26 -14.10 -18.12
C ASP A 182 0.04 -12.60 -18.35
N ARG A 183 1.12 -11.92 -18.77
CA ARG A 183 1.09 -10.48 -19.03
C ARG A 183 0.19 -10.10 -20.20
N THR A 184 0.02 -10.97 -21.20
CA THR A 184 -0.86 -10.72 -22.33
C THR A 184 -2.31 -10.74 -21.87
N ALA A 185 -2.72 -11.79 -21.16
CA ALA A 185 -4.08 -11.92 -20.63
C ALA A 185 -4.42 -10.78 -19.63
N LEU A 186 -3.47 -10.42 -18.77
CA LEU A 186 -3.60 -9.27 -17.86
C LEU A 186 -3.79 -7.97 -18.65
N THR A 187 -2.96 -7.75 -19.67
CA THR A 187 -3.03 -6.55 -20.52
C THR A 187 -4.37 -6.46 -21.26
N ASP A 188 -4.82 -7.57 -21.83
CA ASP A 188 -6.09 -7.64 -22.55
C ASP A 188 -7.25 -7.29 -21.63
N MET A 189 -7.30 -7.82 -20.40
CA MET A 189 -8.33 -7.44 -19.45
C MET A 189 -8.31 -5.94 -19.10
N CYS A 190 -7.13 -5.36 -18.89
CA CYS A 190 -6.98 -3.93 -18.67
C CYS A 190 -7.46 -3.10 -19.86
N ARG A 191 -7.18 -3.55 -21.10
CA ARG A 191 -7.66 -2.91 -22.33
C ARG A 191 -9.18 -2.98 -22.48
N HIS A 192 -9.79 -4.14 -22.22
CA HIS A 192 -11.24 -4.32 -22.28
C HIS A 192 -11.99 -3.40 -21.30
N ARG A 193 -11.37 -3.09 -20.16
CA ARG A 193 -11.94 -2.19 -19.15
C ARG A 193 -11.60 -0.72 -19.38
N ALA A 194 -10.74 -0.37 -20.34
CA ALA A 194 -10.40 1.03 -20.56
C ALA A 194 -11.62 1.82 -21.08
N PRO A 195 -11.84 3.07 -20.61
CA PRO A 195 -10.97 3.87 -19.75
C PRO A 195 -11.16 3.65 -18.25
N GLN A 196 -12.06 2.77 -17.81
CA GLN A 196 -12.21 2.44 -16.40
C GLN A 196 -10.90 1.83 -15.85
N GLN A 197 -10.55 2.22 -14.62
CA GLN A 197 -9.41 1.64 -13.94
C GLN A 197 -9.61 0.14 -13.68
N THR A 198 -8.50 -0.58 -13.66
CA THR A 198 -8.45 -2.00 -13.28
C THR A 198 -7.54 -2.15 -12.09
N TRP A 199 -8.01 -2.85 -11.05
CA TRP A 199 -7.21 -3.19 -9.89
C TRP A 199 -7.04 -4.70 -9.84
N LEU A 200 -5.81 -5.14 -9.55
CA LEU A 200 -5.37 -6.52 -9.62
C LEU A 200 -4.58 -6.86 -8.38
N THR A 201 -4.55 -8.15 -8.06
CA THR A 201 -3.56 -8.77 -7.19
C THR A 201 -2.69 -9.74 -7.97
N PHE A 202 -1.45 -9.90 -7.56
CA PHE A 202 -0.55 -10.93 -8.04
C PHE A 202 0.20 -11.56 -6.88
N VAL A 203 0.50 -12.85 -7.00
CA VAL A 203 1.15 -13.64 -5.96
C VAL A 203 2.49 -14.16 -6.48
N GLY A 204 3.44 -14.32 -5.57
CA GLY A 204 4.73 -14.92 -5.86
C GLY A 204 4.62 -16.34 -6.44
N PRO A 205 5.75 -16.92 -6.83
CA PRO A 205 5.85 -18.25 -7.45
C PRO A 205 5.25 -19.41 -6.63
N GLY A 206 5.13 -19.27 -5.30
CA GLY A 206 4.72 -20.36 -4.39
C GLY A 206 5.83 -21.39 -4.17
N GLY A 207 5.50 -22.52 -3.51
CA GLY A 207 6.46 -23.57 -3.17
C GLY A 207 7.51 -23.09 -2.16
N ASP A 208 8.77 -23.46 -2.38
CA ASP A 208 9.90 -23.09 -1.50
C ASP A 208 10.45 -21.68 -1.74
N ALA A 209 9.91 -20.96 -2.73
CA ALA A 209 10.32 -19.60 -3.01
C ALA A 209 9.78 -18.64 -1.94
N ARG A 210 10.52 -17.56 -1.72
CA ARG A 210 10.20 -16.55 -0.70
C ARG A 210 8.78 -16.00 -0.90
N PRO A 211 7.95 -15.94 0.15
CA PRO A 211 6.61 -15.38 0.05
C PRO A 211 6.68 -13.94 -0.46
N SER A 212 5.92 -13.66 -1.51
CA SER A 212 5.70 -12.32 -2.02
C SER A 212 4.28 -12.16 -2.54
N ILE A 213 3.73 -10.96 -2.44
CA ILE A 213 2.39 -10.63 -2.92
C ILE A 213 2.36 -9.16 -3.31
N GLY A 214 1.49 -8.80 -4.26
CA GLY A 214 1.35 -7.42 -4.67
C GLY A 214 -0.03 -7.09 -5.19
N THR A 215 -0.22 -5.80 -5.39
CA THR A 215 -1.39 -5.22 -6.03
C THR A 215 -0.95 -4.31 -7.15
N GLN A 216 -1.76 -4.22 -8.20
CA GLN A 216 -1.47 -3.41 -9.36
C GLN A 216 -2.74 -2.69 -9.79
N ARG A 217 -2.66 -1.36 -9.88
CA ARG A 217 -3.73 -0.52 -10.43
C ARG A 217 -3.29 0.03 -11.77
N VAL A 218 -4.05 -0.28 -12.81
CA VAL A 218 -3.86 0.23 -14.16
C VAL A 218 -4.92 1.28 -14.46
N SER A 219 -4.49 2.44 -14.98
CA SER A 219 -5.37 3.57 -15.31
C SER A 219 -4.90 4.32 -16.54
N ARG A 220 -5.83 4.90 -17.31
CA ARG A 220 -5.50 5.84 -18.37
C ARG A 220 -5.24 7.22 -17.78
N VAL A 221 -4.13 7.83 -18.18
CA VAL A 221 -3.74 9.21 -17.87
C VAL A 221 -3.43 9.94 -19.17
N VAL A 222 -3.29 11.27 -19.11
CA VAL A 222 -3.01 12.10 -20.30
C VAL A 222 -1.71 11.65 -20.98
N SER A 223 -0.66 11.38 -20.20
CA SER A 223 0.65 10.93 -20.70
C SER A 223 0.70 9.46 -21.16
N GLY A 224 -0.37 8.67 -20.96
CA GLY A 224 -0.38 7.27 -21.37
C GLY A 224 -1.14 6.32 -20.44
N VAL A 225 -0.55 5.17 -20.15
CA VAL A 225 -1.10 4.16 -19.24
C VAL A 225 -0.24 4.11 -18.00
N LYS A 226 -0.84 4.38 -16.84
CA LYS A 226 -0.15 4.37 -15.55
C LYS A 226 -0.40 3.04 -14.83
N GLU A 227 0.67 2.36 -14.42
CA GLU A 227 0.63 1.25 -13.47
C GLU A 227 1.12 1.75 -12.10
N LYS A 228 0.29 1.60 -11.07
CA LYS A 228 0.70 1.77 -9.67
C LYS A 228 0.74 0.40 -9.01
N ILE A 229 1.93 -0.03 -8.59
CA ILE A 229 2.19 -1.33 -7.99
C ILE A 229 2.56 -1.12 -6.53
N THR A 230 1.97 -1.90 -5.64
CA THR A 230 2.40 -2.04 -4.24
C THR A 230 2.77 -3.50 -4.05
N PHE A 231 4.03 -3.79 -3.75
CA PHE A 231 4.60 -5.12 -3.63
C PHE A 231 5.15 -5.34 -2.23
N ALA A 232 4.96 -6.54 -1.68
CA ALA A 232 5.54 -6.96 -0.42
C ALA A 232 6.23 -8.31 -0.59
N VAL A 233 7.38 -8.45 0.06
CA VAL A 233 8.13 -9.70 0.17
C VAL A 233 8.55 -9.89 1.63
N ALA A 234 8.38 -11.10 2.14
CA ALA A 234 8.67 -11.43 3.54
C ALA A 234 10.07 -12.01 3.69
N TYR A 235 10.71 -11.66 4.80
CA TYR A 235 12.01 -12.14 5.24
C TYR A 235 11.86 -12.70 6.65
N ALA A 236 12.57 -13.79 6.95
CA ALA A 236 12.67 -14.30 8.31
C ALA A 236 13.39 -13.29 9.24
N GLU A 237 13.32 -13.51 10.54
CA GLU A 237 13.93 -12.63 11.56
C GLU A 237 15.45 -12.49 11.37
N ASP A 238 16.12 -13.56 10.96
CA ASP A 238 17.56 -13.65 10.73
C ASP A 238 17.99 -13.35 9.28
N GLU A 239 17.04 -12.97 8.42
CA GLU A 239 17.27 -12.72 6.99
C GLU A 239 17.23 -11.22 6.68
N GLU A 240 18.32 -10.70 6.10
CA GLU A 240 18.40 -9.31 5.67
C GLU A 240 18.00 -9.12 4.19
N PRO A 241 17.10 -8.17 3.88
CA PRO A 241 16.74 -7.86 2.51
C PRO A 241 17.94 -7.38 1.69
N ALA A 242 18.01 -7.79 0.42
CA ALA A 242 19.01 -7.32 -0.52
C ALA A 242 18.69 -5.89 -1.03
N LEU A 243 18.75 -4.89 -0.14
CA LEU A 243 18.30 -3.51 -0.42
C LEU A 243 19.03 -2.85 -1.60
N HIS A 244 20.29 -3.20 -1.84
CA HIS A 244 21.07 -2.71 -2.99
C HIS A 244 20.40 -3.03 -4.35
N ARG A 245 19.59 -4.10 -4.41
CA ARG A 245 18.86 -4.50 -5.63
C ARG A 245 17.73 -3.53 -6.00
N LEU A 246 17.38 -2.60 -5.12
CA LEU A 246 16.44 -1.52 -5.44
C LEU A 246 17.01 -0.59 -6.51
N GLU A 247 18.32 -0.31 -6.49
CA GLU A 247 18.97 0.50 -7.53
C GLU A 247 18.91 -0.17 -8.90
N ASP A 248 19.05 -1.50 -8.95
CA ASP A 248 18.92 -2.26 -10.20
C ASP A 248 17.52 -2.11 -10.79
N ILE A 249 16.47 -2.17 -9.96
CA ILE A 249 15.08 -1.96 -10.41
C ILE A 249 14.89 -0.53 -10.92
N VAL A 250 15.40 0.47 -10.20
CA VAL A 250 15.32 1.88 -10.60
C VAL A 250 16.04 2.10 -11.92
N GLN A 251 17.26 1.57 -12.06
CA GLN A 251 18.06 1.59 -13.28
C GLN A 251 17.29 1.00 -14.47
N ASP A 252 16.70 -0.17 -14.29
CA ASP A 252 15.97 -0.87 -15.36
C ASP A 252 14.72 -0.11 -15.80
N LEU A 253 13.90 0.36 -14.85
CA LEU A 253 12.67 1.10 -15.16
C LEU A 253 12.96 2.50 -15.74
N ALA A 254 14.02 3.16 -15.28
CA ALA A 254 14.48 4.43 -15.83
C ALA A 254 15.05 4.27 -17.24
N SER A 255 15.80 3.20 -17.50
CA SER A 255 16.32 2.87 -18.84
C SER A 255 15.21 2.60 -19.86
N GLN A 256 14.05 2.12 -19.39
CA GLN A 256 12.84 1.97 -20.21
C GLN A 256 12.07 3.29 -20.40
N GLY A 257 12.44 4.37 -19.69
CA GLY A 257 11.74 5.65 -19.71
C GLY A 257 10.33 5.59 -19.11
N THR A 258 10.07 4.63 -18.22
CA THR A 258 8.73 4.40 -17.65
C THR A 258 8.62 4.75 -16.18
N LEU A 259 9.73 4.79 -15.45
CA LEU A 259 9.72 5.11 -14.02
C LEU A 259 9.16 6.51 -13.77
N GLN A 260 8.15 6.61 -12.91
CA GLN A 260 7.68 7.88 -12.36
C GLN A 260 8.21 8.04 -10.92
N THR A 261 7.90 7.10 -10.04
CA THR A 261 8.41 7.09 -8.67
C THR A 261 8.59 5.67 -8.14
N LEU A 262 9.49 5.49 -7.18
CA LEU A 262 9.61 4.29 -6.37
C LEU A 262 9.82 4.68 -4.91
N THR A 263 9.13 4.07 -3.96
CA THR A 263 9.43 4.17 -2.54
C THR A 263 9.54 2.78 -1.95
N ALA A 264 10.54 2.58 -1.09
CA ALA A 264 10.75 1.33 -0.39
C ALA A 264 10.74 1.58 1.13
N HIS A 265 10.06 0.70 1.86
CA HIS A 265 9.96 0.74 3.31
C HIS A 265 10.13 -0.67 3.88
N ARG A 266 10.74 -0.76 5.05
CA ARG A 266 10.77 -2.01 5.83
C ARG A 266 9.79 -1.92 6.98
N LEU A 267 9.12 -3.03 7.26
CA LEU A 267 8.12 -3.14 8.31
C LEU A 267 8.26 -4.51 8.98
N PRO A 268 8.32 -4.62 10.32
CA PRO A 268 8.20 -5.90 11.00
C PRO A 268 6.90 -6.60 10.64
N GLY A 269 6.98 -7.87 10.29
CA GLY A 269 5.83 -8.56 9.70
C GLY A 269 5.94 -10.07 9.74
N ARG A 270 4.78 -10.72 9.61
CA ARG A 270 4.67 -12.18 9.61
C ARG A 270 5.23 -12.80 8.32
N PRO A 271 5.85 -13.99 8.38
CA PRO A 271 6.40 -14.63 7.18
C PRO A 271 5.35 -14.93 6.09
N ASP A 272 4.07 -15.01 6.45
CA ASP A 272 2.95 -15.29 5.54
C ASP A 272 2.32 -14.03 4.91
N LEU A 273 2.90 -12.84 5.11
CA LEU A 273 2.42 -11.55 4.56
C LEU A 273 0.99 -11.17 4.97
N THR A 274 0.50 -11.73 6.09
CA THR A 274 -0.75 -11.31 6.71
C THR A 274 -0.51 -10.34 7.86
N TYR A 275 -1.56 -9.62 8.25
CA TYR A 275 -1.52 -8.56 9.25
C TYR A 275 -2.54 -8.84 10.35
N GLU A 276 -2.10 -8.74 11.59
CA GLU A 276 -2.92 -8.80 12.79
C GLU A 276 -3.36 -7.39 13.21
N PRO A 277 -4.48 -7.27 13.94
CA PRO A 277 -5.00 -5.98 14.39
C PRO A 277 -4.27 -5.50 15.65
N HIS A 278 -2.95 -5.54 15.62
CA HIS A 278 -2.05 -5.09 16.68
C HIS A 278 -1.12 -4.02 16.12
N VAL A 279 -0.58 -3.19 17.00
CA VAL A 279 0.29 -2.07 16.65
C VAL A 279 1.44 -2.58 15.79
N PRO A 280 1.44 -2.27 14.47
CA PRO A 280 2.59 -2.59 13.67
C PRO A 280 3.69 -1.61 14.06
N SER A 281 4.96 -2.01 13.92
CA SER A 281 6.01 -0.99 13.99
C SER A 281 5.81 0.01 12.85
N VAL A 282 6.29 1.23 13.01
CA VAL A 282 6.17 2.25 11.95
C VAL A 282 7.01 1.80 10.74
N PRO A 283 6.45 1.73 9.51
CA PRO A 283 7.24 1.40 8.32
C PRO A 283 8.42 2.37 8.21
N THR A 284 9.64 1.88 8.13
CA THR A 284 10.83 2.73 8.09
C THR A 284 11.30 2.89 6.65
N PRO A 285 11.48 4.13 6.15
CA PRO A 285 11.95 4.38 4.79
C PRO A 285 13.33 3.75 4.52
N VAL A 286 13.43 3.03 3.41
CA VAL A 286 14.68 2.49 2.85
C VAL A 286 15.21 3.42 1.77
N GLY A 287 14.34 3.90 0.89
CA GLY A 287 14.75 4.82 -0.18
C GLY A 287 13.61 5.32 -1.05
N LEU A 288 13.92 6.34 -1.84
CA LEU A 288 12.99 7.00 -2.77
C LEU A 288 13.67 7.20 -4.12
N ALA A 289 12.99 6.86 -5.21
CA ALA A 289 13.39 7.19 -6.57
C ALA A 289 12.45 8.23 -7.19
N LEU A 290 13.04 9.24 -7.82
CA LEU A 290 12.36 10.07 -8.79
C LEU A 290 12.73 9.59 -10.19
N GLY A 291 11.72 9.27 -11.00
CA GLY A 291 11.91 8.94 -12.40
C GLY A 291 12.37 10.15 -13.23
N PRO A 292 12.75 9.93 -14.51
CA PRO A 292 13.31 10.99 -15.34
C PRO A 292 12.40 12.20 -15.52
N GLU A 293 11.10 11.99 -15.76
CA GLU A 293 10.13 13.07 -15.95
C GLU A 293 9.93 13.89 -14.66
N PRO A 294 9.60 13.29 -13.48
CA PRO A 294 9.52 14.05 -12.22
C PRO A 294 10.82 14.75 -11.80
N ALA A 295 11.98 14.13 -12.05
CA ALA A 295 13.27 14.76 -11.77
C ALA A 295 13.51 15.99 -12.65
N ALA A 296 13.15 15.92 -13.93
CA ALA A 296 13.22 17.05 -14.85
C ALA A 296 12.22 18.17 -14.49
N GLU A 297 10.97 17.81 -14.14
CA GLU A 297 9.93 18.75 -13.72
C GLU A 297 10.31 19.52 -12.44
N THR A 298 10.94 18.83 -11.49
CA THR A 298 11.45 19.42 -10.25
C THR A 298 12.71 20.27 -10.48
N GLY A 299 13.44 20.00 -11.56
CA GLY A 299 14.75 20.58 -11.87
C GLY A 299 15.88 19.72 -11.32
N LEU A 300 16.64 19.08 -12.21
CA LEU A 300 17.66 18.10 -11.81
C LEU A 300 18.71 18.66 -10.85
N ASP A 301 19.16 19.91 -11.05
CA ASP A 301 20.12 20.55 -10.16
C ASP A 301 19.54 20.70 -8.75
N HIS A 302 18.29 21.16 -8.62
CA HIS A 302 17.59 21.26 -7.32
C HIS A 302 17.43 19.89 -6.66
N VAL A 303 17.11 18.85 -7.44
CA VAL A 303 17.02 17.47 -6.94
C VAL A 303 18.37 16.97 -6.42
N LEU A 304 19.48 17.30 -7.08
CA LEU A 304 20.83 16.88 -6.67
C LEU A 304 21.40 17.69 -5.52
N GLU A 305 20.92 18.92 -5.32
CA GLU A 305 21.23 19.76 -4.14
C GLU A 305 20.50 19.31 -2.87
N SER A 306 19.72 18.22 -2.91
CA SER A 306 18.96 17.77 -1.75
C SER A 306 19.86 17.36 -0.58
N PRO A 307 19.34 17.38 0.67
CA PRO A 307 20.08 16.93 1.85
C PRO A 307 20.50 15.45 1.81
N ALA A 308 19.82 14.63 1.01
CA ALA A 308 20.18 13.23 0.78
C ALA A 308 21.00 13.12 -0.50
N GLN A 309 22.09 12.34 -0.47
CA GLN A 309 22.93 12.14 -1.64
C GLN A 309 22.17 11.30 -2.68
N GLY A 310 21.80 11.91 -3.81
CA GLY A 310 21.14 11.23 -4.91
C GLY A 310 22.10 10.48 -5.83
N HIS A 311 21.76 9.25 -6.22
CA HIS A 311 22.45 8.45 -7.21
C HIS A 311 21.74 8.59 -8.57
N LEU A 312 22.46 9.06 -9.58
CA LEU A 312 21.94 9.14 -10.95
C LEU A 312 21.90 7.75 -11.59
N LEU A 313 20.72 7.33 -12.01
CA LEU A 313 20.47 6.02 -12.62
C LEU A 313 19.76 6.18 -13.96
N GLY A 314 19.98 5.23 -14.86
CA GLY A 314 19.41 5.22 -16.21
C GLY A 314 20.23 6.02 -17.24
N PRO A 315 19.61 6.45 -18.35
CA PRO A 315 20.30 7.14 -19.44
C PRO A 315 20.78 8.52 -19.00
N ARG A 316 22.03 8.89 -19.35
CA ARG A 316 22.65 10.18 -18.98
C ARG A 316 21.85 11.41 -19.39
N ALA A 317 21.10 11.33 -20.50
CA ALA A 317 20.34 12.47 -21.01
C ALA A 317 19.08 12.77 -20.18
N GLN A 318 18.52 11.75 -19.51
CA GLN A 318 17.28 11.84 -18.73
C GLN A 318 17.39 10.84 -17.56
N PRO A 319 18.23 11.13 -16.55
CA PRO A 319 18.45 10.20 -15.46
C PRO A 319 17.28 10.21 -14.48
N ALA A 320 17.03 9.05 -13.87
CA ALA A 320 16.34 8.97 -12.59
C ALA A 320 17.31 9.29 -11.45
N VAL A 321 16.77 9.66 -10.29
CA VAL A 321 17.56 9.91 -9.07
C VAL A 321 17.07 8.99 -7.96
N TRP A 322 17.97 8.16 -7.42
CA TRP A 322 17.73 7.32 -6.26
C TRP A 322 18.32 7.93 -5.00
N PHE A 323 17.52 8.02 -3.94
CA PHE A 323 17.92 8.50 -2.63
C PHE A 323 17.90 7.34 -1.63
N PRO A 324 19.05 6.80 -1.22
CA PRO A 324 19.11 5.87 -0.10
C PRO A 324 18.79 6.62 1.20
N LEU A 325 17.81 6.12 1.95
CA LEU A 325 17.32 6.73 3.18
C LEU A 325 17.66 5.90 4.42
N GLY A 326 18.05 4.63 4.27
CA GLY A 326 18.49 3.79 5.38
C GLY A 326 18.33 2.31 5.08
N ASP A 327 18.52 1.49 6.12
CA ASP A 327 18.34 0.04 6.09
C ASP A 327 16.91 -0.41 6.46
N GLY A 328 16.05 0.55 6.81
CA GLY A 328 14.69 0.26 7.24
C GLY A 328 14.57 -0.25 8.69
N ASN A 329 15.63 -0.20 9.49
CA ASN A 329 15.59 -0.58 10.90
C ASN A 329 15.66 0.62 11.85
N THR A 330 16.15 1.76 11.37
CA THR A 330 16.45 2.90 12.24
C THR A 330 15.52 4.09 11.99
N PRO A 331 15.04 4.79 13.05
CA PRO A 331 14.13 5.92 12.91
C PRO A 331 14.70 7.09 12.10
N GLU A 332 16.02 7.22 11.96
CA GLU A 332 16.67 8.29 11.20
C GLU A 332 16.28 8.28 9.71
N GLY A 333 15.83 7.13 9.18
CA GLY A 333 15.28 7.05 7.83
C GLY A 333 14.07 7.98 7.62
N TRP A 334 13.25 8.17 8.66
CA TRP A 334 12.14 9.12 8.62
C TRP A 334 12.60 10.58 8.58
N LEU A 335 13.63 10.94 9.35
CA LEU A 335 14.18 12.30 9.34
C LEU A 335 14.73 12.64 7.95
N ARG A 336 15.47 11.71 7.33
CA ARG A 336 15.98 11.87 5.96
C ARG A 336 14.84 11.95 4.95
N PHE A 337 13.83 11.10 5.07
CA PHE A 337 12.66 11.13 4.18
C PHE A 337 11.91 12.47 4.27
N VAL A 338 11.59 12.95 5.47
CA VAL A 338 10.87 14.22 5.68
C VAL A 338 11.71 15.39 5.16
N SER A 339 13.01 15.40 5.45
CA SER A 339 13.91 16.43 4.94
C SER A 339 13.95 16.45 3.41
N LEU A 340 14.02 15.29 2.77
CA LEU A 340 13.99 15.15 1.32
C LEU A 340 12.65 15.63 0.74
N MET A 341 11.52 15.16 1.27
CA MET A 341 10.20 15.55 0.77
C MET A 341 9.94 17.05 0.93
N ASN A 342 10.41 17.67 2.03
CA ASN A 342 10.31 19.12 2.22
C ASN A 342 11.16 19.90 1.22
N HIS A 343 12.32 19.37 0.82
CA HIS A 343 13.19 19.97 -0.19
C HIS A 343 12.62 19.85 -1.60
N LEU A 344 12.08 18.68 -1.93
CA LEU A 344 11.48 18.39 -3.25
C LEU A 344 10.10 19.03 -3.42
N ALA A 345 9.49 19.53 -2.36
CA ALA A 345 8.20 20.22 -2.45
C ALA A 345 8.33 21.42 -3.41
N PRO A 346 7.36 21.63 -4.32
CA PRO A 346 7.40 22.77 -5.23
C PRO A 346 7.50 24.07 -4.44
N SER A 347 8.33 25.01 -4.89
CA SER A 347 8.60 26.31 -4.22
C SER A 347 7.40 27.26 -4.08
N GLY A 348 6.16 26.77 -4.26
CA GLY A 348 4.89 27.49 -4.05
C GLY A 348 3.87 26.77 -3.15
N ALA A 349 4.22 25.64 -2.51
CA ALA A 349 3.29 24.90 -1.65
C ALA A 349 3.33 25.32 -0.16
N ARG A 350 4.16 26.31 0.21
CA ARG A 350 4.12 26.95 1.53
C ARG A 350 3.22 28.19 1.50
N THR A 351 1.91 27.98 1.43
CA THR A 351 0.89 28.94 1.88
C THR A 351 -0.47 28.24 1.90
N THR A 352 -0.89 27.76 3.09
CA THR A 352 -2.05 28.22 3.89
C THR A 352 -2.26 27.24 5.03
#